data_AF-A0A8H4SIR1-F1
#
_entry.id   AF-A0A8H4SIR1-F1
#
_cell.length_a   1.000
_cell.length_b   1.000
_cell.length_c   1.000
_cell.angle_alpha   90.00
_cell.angle_beta   90.00
_cell.angle_gamma   90.00
#
_symmetry.space_group_name_H-M   'P 1'
#
loop_
_entity.id
_entity.type
_entity.pdbx_description
1 polymer ?
#
loop_
_entity_poly.entity_id
_entity_poly.type
_entity_poly.pdbx_seq_one_letter_code
_entity_poly.pdbx_strand_id
1 'polypeptide(L)'
;MYPAESPCLRQTIIKTRGGVTGLIGTIGPGLLFIYSIRRRSASNDPHVSELAKIAYETHFSLESVKHVIVNEVQENATEPFIGEQIYPSREGLIYPSAEPQTWDYATPEFRAIMGTPIGKVVGSFILDSLGQGVKRVYRIVTLQRGLELHKMDIRFDIEDV
;
A
#
# COMPACT_ATOMS: atom_id res chain seq x y z
N MET A 1 -22.04 -20.01 20.30
CA MET A 1 -20.63 -19.60 20.44
C MET A 1 -20.30 -18.82 19.18
N TYR A 2 -20.38 -17.49 19.23
CA TYR A 2 -20.05 -16.64 18.08
C TYR A 2 -18.52 -16.68 17.90
N PRO A 3 -17.97 -16.84 16.68
CA PRO A 3 -16.55 -16.71 16.49
C PRO A 3 -16.18 -15.27 16.83
N ALA A 4 -15.26 -15.09 17.78
CA ALA A 4 -14.71 -13.78 18.10
C ALA A 4 -14.18 -13.18 16.80
N GLU A 5 -14.76 -12.07 16.37
CA GLU A 5 -14.22 -11.25 15.28
C GLU A 5 -12.73 -11.07 15.56
N SER A 6 -11.87 -11.61 14.69
CA SER A 6 -10.43 -11.43 14.88
C SER A 6 -10.15 -9.94 14.89
N PRO A 7 -9.66 -9.38 16.02
CA PRO A 7 -9.58 -7.94 16.15
C PRO A 7 -8.50 -7.44 15.20
N CYS A 8 -8.83 -6.42 14.42
CA CYS A 8 -7.82 -5.65 13.74
C CYS A 8 -6.84 -5.08 14.79
N LEU A 9 -5.54 -5.28 14.60
CA LEU A 9 -4.50 -4.88 15.55
C LEU A 9 -3.73 -3.67 15.01
N ARG A 10 -3.64 -2.61 15.81
CA ARG A 10 -2.78 -1.47 15.47
C ARG A 10 -1.32 -1.82 15.73
N GLN A 11 -0.46 -1.58 14.74
CA GLN A 11 0.97 -1.84 14.78
C GLN A 11 1.75 -0.56 14.56
N THR A 12 2.73 -0.32 15.41
CA THR A 12 3.69 0.78 15.28
C THR A 12 5.08 0.20 15.44
N ILE A 13 5.85 0.18 14.36
CA ILE A 13 7.24 -0.29 14.38
C ILE A 13 8.12 0.88 13.96
N ILE A 14 9.00 1.34 14.84
CA ILE A 14 9.93 2.44 14.59
C ILE A 14 11.33 1.98 14.94
N LYS A 15 12.26 2.10 13.98
CA LYS A 15 13.69 1.88 14.17
C LYS A 15 14.43 3.20 14.02
N THR A 16 15.30 3.49 14.97
CA THR A 16 16.01 4.79 15.09
C THR A 16 17.54 4.68 15.00
N ARG A 17 18.11 3.48 14.84
CA ARG A 17 19.56 3.25 14.91
C ARG A 17 20.20 3.30 13.51
N GLY A 18 20.78 4.45 13.14
CA GLY A 18 21.41 4.67 11.83
C GLY A 18 20.52 5.43 10.82
N GLY A 19 19.32 5.81 11.24
CA GLY A 19 18.30 6.49 10.46
C GLY A 19 16.97 6.44 11.20
N VAL A 20 15.89 6.96 10.60
CA VAL A 20 14.53 6.75 11.10
C VAL A 20 13.76 6.01 10.03
N THR A 21 13.38 4.77 10.34
CA THR A 21 12.47 3.98 9.51
C THR A 21 11.29 3.53 10.34
N GLY A 22 10.08 3.71 9.81
CA GLY A 22 8.88 3.45 10.58
C GLY A 22 7.69 3.03 9.72
N LEU A 23 6.86 2.19 10.32
CA LEU A 23 5.56 1.78 9.83
C LEU A 23 4.54 2.05 10.94
N ILE A 24 3.47 2.75 10.61
CA ILE A 24 2.27 2.84 11.43
C ILE A 24 1.12 2.28 10.61
N GLY A 25 0.45 1.26 11.12
CA GLY A 25 -0.59 0.56 10.40
C GLY A 25 -1.57 -0.18 11.30
N THR A 26 -2.58 -0.77 10.67
CA THR A 26 -3.51 -1.73 11.27
C THR A 26 -3.47 -2.99 10.44
N ILE A 27 -3.35 -4.14 11.10
CA ILE A 27 -3.39 -5.46 10.47
C ILE A 27 -4.69 -6.16 10.85
N GLY A 28 -5.21 -6.98 9.95
CA GLY A 28 -6.33 -7.88 10.20
C GLY A 28 -6.24 -9.10 9.28
N PRO A 29 -7.12 -10.09 9.44
CA PRO A 29 -7.18 -11.23 8.53
C PRO A 29 -7.35 -10.75 7.08
N GLY A 30 -6.36 -11.02 6.24
CA GLY A 30 -6.25 -10.57 4.86
C GLY A 30 -6.05 -9.08 4.59
N LEU A 31 -5.83 -8.24 5.60
CA LEU A 31 -5.73 -6.79 5.44
C LEU A 31 -4.48 -6.20 6.12
N LEU A 32 -3.66 -5.50 5.34
CA LEU A 32 -2.62 -4.60 5.85
C LEU A 32 -2.98 -3.16 5.49
N PHE A 33 -3.36 -2.37 6.50
CA PHE A 33 -3.66 -0.95 6.35
C PHE A 33 -2.49 -0.12 6.88
N ILE A 34 -1.99 0.82 6.08
CA ILE A 34 -0.78 1.60 6.35
C ILE A 34 -1.18 3.07 6.41
N TYR A 35 -0.96 3.72 7.55
CA TYR A 35 -1.24 5.14 7.75
C TYR A 35 -0.02 6.02 7.47
N SER A 36 1.17 5.50 7.74
CA SER A 36 2.39 6.27 7.57
C SER A 36 3.57 5.34 7.37
N ILE A 37 4.41 5.70 6.43
CA ILE A 37 5.71 5.08 6.20
C ILE A 37 6.77 6.17 6.22
N ARG A 38 7.91 5.86 6.80
CA ARG A 38 9.08 6.74 6.79
C ARG A 38 10.32 5.91 6.57
N ARG A 39 11.23 6.40 5.73
CA ARG A 39 12.59 5.88 5.60
C ARG A 39 13.46 7.00 5.07
N ARG A 40 14.61 7.27 5.71
CA ARG A 40 15.59 8.20 5.12
C ARG A 40 16.29 7.53 3.93
N SER A 41 16.40 8.26 2.83
CA SER A 41 17.26 7.87 1.71
C SER A 41 18.70 7.68 2.20
N ALA A 42 19.32 6.55 1.85
CA ALA A 42 20.67 6.14 2.27
C ALA A 42 20.86 5.65 3.73
N SER A 43 19.85 5.04 4.36
CA SER A 43 20.07 4.29 5.62
C SER A 43 20.21 2.78 5.39
N ASN A 44 21.01 2.13 6.23
CA ASN A 44 21.10 0.66 6.34
C ASN A 44 19.97 0.08 7.21
N ASP A 45 18.90 0.85 7.46
CA ASP A 45 17.73 0.33 8.16
C ASP A 45 16.93 -0.59 7.25
N PRO A 46 16.17 -1.53 7.86
CA PRO A 46 15.24 -2.38 7.15
C PRO A 46 14.33 -1.57 6.23
N HIS A 47 13.96 -2.16 5.10
CA HIS A 47 12.97 -1.59 4.23
C HIS A 47 11.60 -1.59 4.92
N VAL A 48 10.74 -0.65 4.54
CA VAL A 48 9.37 -0.57 5.08
C VAL A 48 8.59 -1.86 4.78
N SER A 49 8.89 -2.54 3.66
CA SER A 49 8.35 -3.87 3.33
C SER A 49 8.67 -4.91 4.40
N GLU A 50 9.89 -4.91 4.95
CA GLU A 50 10.29 -5.83 6.02
C GLU A 50 9.55 -5.50 7.33
N LEU A 51 9.35 -4.21 7.64
CA LEU A 51 8.54 -3.82 8.80
C LEU A 51 7.08 -4.26 8.63
N ALA A 52 6.52 -4.15 7.43
CA ALA A 52 5.17 -4.61 7.11
C ALA A 52 5.03 -6.13 7.26
N LYS A 53 6.04 -6.88 6.80
CA LYS A 53 6.13 -8.32 7.00
C LYS A 53 6.10 -8.69 8.47
N ILE A 54 7.01 -8.12 9.27
CA ILE A 54 7.10 -8.38 10.71
C ILE A 54 5.78 -8.05 11.41
N ALA A 55 5.19 -6.89 11.10
CA ALA A 55 3.93 -6.47 11.68
C ALA A 55 2.82 -7.51 11.42
N TYR A 56 2.70 -7.98 10.18
CA TYR A 56 1.64 -8.90 9.78
C TYR A 56 1.87 -10.34 10.28
N GLU A 57 3.06 -10.88 10.04
CA GLU A 57 3.39 -12.29 10.29
C GLU A 57 3.41 -12.65 11.78
N THR A 58 3.57 -11.64 12.65
CA THR A 58 3.48 -11.82 14.12
C THR A 58 2.09 -12.27 14.56
N HIS A 59 1.04 -11.98 13.78
CA HIS A 59 -0.34 -12.24 14.18
C HIS A 59 -1.17 -13.04 13.16
N PHE A 60 -0.81 -13.00 11.87
CA PHE A 60 -1.58 -13.63 10.79
C PHE A 60 -0.63 -14.29 9.78
N SER A 61 -1.10 -15.35 9.09
CA SER A 61 -0.35 -15.96 8.00
C SER A 61 -0.20 -14.98 6.83
N LEU A 62 1.01 -14.79 6.32
CA LEU A 62 1.28 -13.96 5.14
C LEU A 62 0.48 -14.41 3.91
N GLU A 63 0.22 -15.72 3.77
CA GLU A 63 -0.62 -16.26 2.69
C GLU A 63 -2.05 -15.72 2.70
N SER A 64 -2.53 -15.27 3.87
CA SER A 64 -3.88 -14.75 4.00
C SER A 64 -4.05 -13.33 3.47
N VAL A 65 -2.96 -12.59 3.19
CA VAL A 65 -3.00 -11.20 2.72
C VAL A 65 -3.73 -11.10 1.38
N LYS A 66 -4.80 -10.28 1.35
CA LYS A 66 -5.61 -9.99 0.16
C LYS A 66 -5.57 -8.51 -0.23
N HIS A 67 -5.40 -7.63 0.75
CA HIS A 67 -5.43 -6.19 0.53
C HIS A 67 -4.31 -5.50 1.28
N VAL A 68 -3.58 -4.63 0.57
CA VAL A 68 -2.71 -3.62 1.19
C VAL A 68 -3.32 -2.26 0.91
N ILE A 69 -3.63 -1.49 1.93
CA ILE A 69 -4.21 -0.14 1.80
C ILE A 69 -3.20 0.85 2.35
N VAL A 70 -2.82 1.85 1.56
CA VAL A 70 -2.01 2.98 2.00
C VAL A 70 -2.91 4.19 2.06
N ASN A 71 -3.11 4.71 3.26
CA ASN A 71 -3.99 5.84 3.54
C ASN A 71 -3.23 7.14 3.62
N GLU A 72 -3.89 8.23 3.20
CA GLU A 72 -3.40 9.60 3.22
C GLU A 72 -1.96 9.63 2.71
N VAL A 73 -1.78 9.34 1.42
CA VAL A 73 -0.44 9.24 0.82
C VAL A 73 0.28 10.59 0.94
N GLN A 74 1.07 10.76 2.00
CA GLN A 74 1.90 11.95 2.24
C GLN A 74 3.26 11.86 1.53
N GLU A 75 3.49 10.83 0.72
CA GLU A 75 4.71 10.70 -0.05
C GLU A 75 4.65 11.66 -1.24
N ASN A 76 5.58 12.61 -1.27
CA ASN A 76 5.52 13.81 -2.12
C ASN A 76 5.58 13.52 -3.63
N ALA A 77 5.98 12.33 -4.07
CA ALA A 77 6.05 12.00 -5.50
C ALA A 77 4.80 11.23 -5.98
N THR A 78 4.23 10.37 -5.15
CA THR A 78 3.18 9.42 -5.57
C THR A 78 1.86 10.11 -5.89
N GLU A 79 1.35 10.96 -5.00
CA GLU A 79 0.05 11.63 -5.22
C GLU A 79 0.09 12.59 -6.43
N PRO A 80 1.07 13.51 -6.55
CA PRO A 80 1.14 14.39 -7.71
C PRO A 80 1.28 13.60 -9.02
N PHE A 81 2.10 12.54 -9.03
CA PHE A 81 2.24 11.71 -10.23
C PHE A 81 0.92 11.04 -10.63
N ILE A 82 0.14 10.54 -9.68
CA ILE A 82 -1.17 9.94 -9.99
C ILE A 82 -2.14 11.00 -10.53
N GLY A 83 -2.22 12.17 -9.90
CA GLY A 83 -3.12 13.24 -10.32
C GLY A 83 -2.76 13.86 -11.67
N GLU A 84 -1.46 14.02 -11.95
CA GLU A 84 -0.97 14.75 -13.13
C GLU A 84 -0.69 13.85 -14.33
N GLN A 85 -0.38 12.57 -14.12
CA GLN A 85 0.06 11.66 -15.20
C GLN A 85 -0.88 10.47 -15.39
N ILE A 86 -1.46 9.93 -14.31
CA ILE A 86 -2.29 8.72 -14.39
C ILE A 86 -3.75 9.04 -14.67
N TYR A 87 -4.36 9.96 -13.93
CA TYR A 87 -5.76 10.32 -14.16
C TYR A 87 -5.99 10.89 -15.57
N PRO A 88 -5.15 11.82 -16.07
CA PRO A 88 -5.31 12.38 -17.42
C PRO A 88 -5.03 11.39 -18.56
N SER A 89 -4.43 10.22 -18.30
CA SER A 89 -4.20 9.22 -19.35
C SER A 89 -5.50 8.54 -19.81
N ARG A 90 -6.55 8.60 -18.99
CA ARG A 90 -7.88 8.07 -19.30
C ARG A 90 -8.81 9.20 -19.71
N GLU A 91 -9.33 9.12 -20.93
CA GLU A 91 -10.25 10.13 -21.46
C GLU A 91 -11.48 10.31 -20.56
N GLY A 92 -11.82 11.57 -20.26
CA GLY A 92 -12.97 11.94 -19.45
C GLY A 92 -12.78 11.78 -17.93
N LEU A 93 -11.62 11.31 -17.47
CA LEU A 93 -11.33 11.21 -16.03
C LEU A 93 -10.73 12.51 -15.50
N ILE A 94 -11.25 12.98 -14.37
CA ILE A 94 -10.80 14.22 -13.70
C ILE A 94 -10.21 13.86 -12.34
N TYR A 95 -9.11 14.53 -11.98
CA TYR A 95 -8.54 14.50 -10.64
C TYR A 95 -8.87 15.80 -9.88
N PRO A 96 -9.30 15.72 -8.61
CA PRO A 96 -9.69 14.51 -7.88
C PRO A 96 -11.02 13.93 -8.39
N SER A 97 -11.24 12.63 -8.19
CA SER A 97 -12.53 11.97 -8.52
C SER A 97 -13.32 11.67 -7.25
N ALA A 98 -14.64 11.87 -7.29
CA ALA A 98 -15.53 11.47 -6.20
C ALA A 98 -15.67 9.94 -6.12
N GLU A 99 -15.47 9.24 -7.25
CA GLU A 99 -15.62 7.80 -7.35
C GLU A 99 -14.25 7.10 -7.32
N PRO A 100 -14.13 5.92 -6.68
CA PRO A 100 -12.91 5.12 -6.74
C PRO A 100 -12.55 4.76 -8.18
N GLN A 101 -11.27 4.89 -8.53
CA GLN A 101 -10.76 4.53 -9.86
C GLN A 101 -9.97 3.24 -9.77
N THR A 102 -10.18 2.35 -10.75
CA THR A 102 -9.52 1.05 -10.83
C THR A 102 -8.51 1.01 -11.97
N TRP A 103 -7.39 0.37 -11.69
CA TRP A 103 -6.26 0.18 -12.59
C TRP A 103 -5.90 -1.31 -12.56
N ASP A 104 -6.29 -2.04 -13.59
CA ASP A 104 -6.12 -3.50 -13.66
C ASP A 104 -4.70 -3.90 -14.09
N TYR A 105 -4.31 -5.11 -13.72
CA TYR A 105 -2.99 -5.67 -13.97
C TYR A 105 -2.53 -5.48 -15.42
N ALA A 106 -1.25 -5.18 -15.55
CA ALA A 106 -0.52 -5.02 -16.80
C ALA A 106 -0.97 -3.87 -17.72
N THR A 107 -1.92 -3.03 -17.31
CA THR A 107 -2.15 -1.73 -17.98
C THR A 107 -0.95 -0.79 -17.82
N PRO A 108 -0.73 0.17 -18.74
CA PRO A 108 0.30 1.19 -18.59
C PRO A 108 0.21 1.95 -17.26
N GLU A 109 -1.01 2.33 -16.86
CA GLU A 109 -1.31 3.04 -15.62
C GLU A 109 -0.94 2.20 -14.40
N PHE A 110 -1.32 0.93 -14.39
CA PHE A 110 -0.95 0.01 -13.32
C PHE A 110 0.56 -0.08 -13.14
N ARG A 111 1.31 -0.25 -14.23
CA ARG A 111 2.77 -0.34 -14.20
C ARG A 111 3.40 0.97 -13.71
N ALA A 112 2.85 2.10 -14.15
CA ALA A 112 3.29 3.41 -13.72
C ALA A 112 3.05 3.64 -12.23
N ILE A 113 1.87 3.28 -11.70
CA ILE A 113 1.59 3.35 -10.26
C ILE A 113 2.53 2.42 -9.47
N MET A 114 2.75 1.18 -9.93
CA MET A 114 3.71 0.27 -9.29
C MET A 114 5.16 0.80 -9.30
N GLY A 115 5.50 1.72 -10.22
CA GLY A 115 6.80 2.38 -10.30
C GLY A 115 7.00 3.54 -9.32
N THR A 116 5.93 4.04 -8.69
CA THR A 116 5.98 5.09 -7.66
C THR A 116 6.68 4.60 -6.39
N PRO A 117 7.14 5.50 -5.50
CA PRO A 117 7.68 5.10 -4.20
C PRO A 117 6.75 4.19 -3.39
N ILE A 118 5.43 4.48 -3.34
CA ILE A 118 4.46 3.61 -2.66
C ILE A 118 4.31 2.26 -3.37
N GLY A 119 4.16 2.28 -4.71
CA GLY A 119 4.06 1.07 -5.51
C GLY A 119 5.27 0.15 -5.33
N LYS A 120 6.48 0.71 -5.24
CA LYS A 120 7.72 -0.03 -4.95
C LYS A 120 7.72 -0.65 -3.56
N VAL A 121 7.25 0.05 -2.53
CA VAL A 121 7.14 -0.53 -1.17
C VAL A 121 6.21 -1.74 -1.15
N VAL A 122 5.04 -1.64 -1.80
CA VAL A 122 4.08 -2.75 -1.90
C VAL A 122 4.62 -3.89 -2.77
N GLY A 123 5.24 -3.56 -3.91
CA GLY A 123 5.89 -4.54 -4.79
C GLY A 123 6.98 -5.33 -4.07
N SER A 124 7.88 -4.65 -3.34
CA SER A 124 8.88 -5.29 -2.49
C SER A 124 8.24 -6.15 -1.40
N PHE A 125 7.19 -5.66 -0.72
CA PHE A 125 6.48 -6.47 0.27
C PHE A 125 5.95 -7.79 -0.33
N ILE A 126 5.33 -7.75 -1.51
CA ILE A 126 4.79 -8.96 -2.16
C ILE A 126 5.92 -9.92 -2.55
N LEU A 127 6.96 -9.41 -3.20
CA LEU A 127 8.09 -10.24 -3.67
C LEU A 127 8.87 -10.86 -2.50
N ASP A 128 9.16 -10.08 -1.47
CA ASP A 128 10.02 -10.48 -0.35
C ASP A 128 9.27 -11.28 0.73
N SER A 129 7.96 -11.04 0.87
CA SER A 129 7.18 -11.56 2.00
C SER A 129 6.19 -12.63 1.59
N LEU A 130 5.57 -12.53 0.42
CA LEU A 130 4.50 -13.45 0.00
C LEU A 130 5.00 -14.57 -0.92
N GLY A 131 6.28 -14.51 -1.31
CA GLY A 131 6.92 -15.47 -2.21
C GLY A 131 6.88 -14.99 -3.66
N GLN A 132 8.06 -14.96 -4.29
CA GLN A 132 8.20 -14.58 -5.69
C GLN A 132 7.41 -15.56 -6.58
N GLY A 133 6.49 -15.02 -7.39
CA GLY A 133 5.66 -15.82 -8.29
C GLY A 133 4.53 -16.60 -7.62
N VAL A 134 4.28 -16.38 -6.32
CA VAL A 134 3.16 -17.01 -5.59
C VAL A 134 1.95 -16.09 -5.58
N LYS A 135 2.17 -14.79 -5.36
CA LYS A 135 1.13 -13.77 -5.33
C LYS A 135 1.49 -12.58 -6.21
N ARG A 136 0.46 -11.88 -6.69
CA ARG A 136 0.61 -10.61 -7.43
C ARG A 136 -0.46 -9.60 -7.04
N VAL A 137 -0.17 -8.32 -7.23
CA VAL A 137 -1.23 -7.31 -7.32
C VAL A 137 -1.94 -7.50 -8.65
N TYR A 138 -3.25 -7.70 -8.64
CA TYR A 138 -4.05 -7.79 -9.87
C TYR A 138 -4.84 -6.52 -10.17
N ARG A 139 -5.06 -5.68 -9.15
CA ARG A 139 -5.78 -4.42 -9.27
C ARG A 139 -5.26 -3.41 -8.26
N ILE A 140 -5.17 -2.16 -8.71
CA ILE A 140 -4.96 -0.99 -7.86
C ILE A 140 -6.22 -0.16 -7.87
N VAL A 141 -6.63 0.34 -6.70
CA VAL A 141 -7.75 1.26 -6.55
C VAL A 141 -7.23 2.54 -5.93
N THR A 142 -7.42 3.67 -6.62
CA THR A 142 -7.17 5.01 -6.07
C THR A 142 -8.50 5.62 -5.65
N LEU A 143 -8.54 6.16 -4.44
CA LEU A 143 -9.75 6.75 -3.88
C LEU A 143 -9.42 8.04 -3.17
N GLN A 144 -10.23 9.08 -3.42
CA GLN A 144 -10.10 10.37 -2.75
C GLN A 144 -11.12 10.46 -1.61
N ARG A 145 -10.66 10.90 -0.44
CA ARG A 145 -11.47 11.08 0.78
C ARG A 145 -11.27 12.47 1.37
N GLY A 146 -12.08 12.78 2.38
CA GLY A 146 -12.06 14.05 3.09
C GLY A 146 -12.88 15.15 2.42
N LEU A 147 -13.03 16.26 3.13
CA LEU A 147 -13.63 17.48 2.56
C LEU A 147 -12.80 17.92 1.36
N GLU A 148 -13.44 18.29 0.25
CA GLU A 148 -12.77 18.73 -0.99
C GLU A 148 -11.85 17.67 -1.64
N LEU A 149 -11.93 16.39 -1.25
CA LEU A 149 -11.20 15.27 -1.88
C LEU A 149 -9.66 15.38 -1.84
N HIS A 150 -9.11 16.09 -0.85
CA HIS A 150 -7.67 16.36 -0.72
C HIS A 150 -6.82 15.19 -0.19
N LYS A 151 -7.43 14.05 0.16
CA LYS A 151 -6.72 12.90 0.72
C LYS A 151 -6.80 11.73 -0.24
N MET A 152 -5.67 11.31 -0.81
CA MET A 152 -5.61 10.11 -1.63
C MET A 152 -5.25 8.88 -0.79
N ASP A 153 -6.00 7.80 -0.99
CA ASP A 153 -5.62 6.47 -0.56
C ASP A 153 -5.47 5.54 -1.76
N ILE A 154 -4.64 4.52 -1.59
CA ILE A 154 -4.38 3.52 -2.61
C ILE A 154 -4.58 2.13 -1.99
N ARG A 155 -5.44 1.33 -2.60
CA ARG A 155 -5.62 -0.09 -2.27
C ARG A 155 -5.00 -0.95 -3.36
N PHE A 156 -4.21 -1.93 -2.94
CA PHE A 156 -3.62 -2.96 -3.78
C PHE A 156 -4.32 -4.28 -3.46
N ASP A 157 -5.02 -4.83 -4.46
CA ASP A 157 -5.71 -6.10 -4.35
C ASP A 157 -4.79 -7.22 -4.86
N ILE A 158 -4.66 -8.26 -4.04
CA ILE A 158 -3.68 -9.34 -4.21
C ILE A 158 -4.40 -10.66 -4.48
N GLU A 159 -3.88 -11.44 -5.42
CA GLU A 159 -4.34 -12.79 -5.75
C GLU A 159 -3.15 -13.75 -5.85
N ASP A 160 -3.47 -15.05 -5.85
CA ASP A 160 -2.52 -16.12 -6.17
C ASP A 160 -2.25 -16.18 -7.68
N VAL A 161 -1.05 -16.59 -8.07
CA VAL A 161 -0.58 -16.67 -9.48
C VAL A 161 -0.71 -18.08 -10.04
#